data_AF-A0A522GXK9-F1
#
_entry.id   AF-A0A522GXK9-F1
#
_cell.length_a   1.000
_cell.length_b   1.000
_cell.length_c   1.000
_cell.angle_alpha   90.00
_cell.angle_beta   90.00
_cell.angle_gamma   90.00
#
_symmetry.space_group_name_H-M   'P 1'
#
loop_
_entity.id
_entity.type
_entity.pdbx_description
1 polymer ?
#
loop_
_entity_poly.entity_id
_entity_poly.type
_entity_poly.pdbx_seq_one_letter_code
_entity_poly.pdbx_strand_id
1 'polypeptide(L)'
;MIGQNVDPRIEAAMTAERKRCIGRVLTFAALREQAAVDLDKASTSDSDEKPSEGAAERARMQADVARDIASFLAEESNLPLAPGTHRQE
;
A
#
# COMPACT_ATOMS: atom_id res chain seq x y z
N MET A 1 13.62 35.06 -5.51
CA MET A 1 14.16 33.77 -6.00
C MET A 1 14.54 32.92 -4.78
N ILE A 2 13.56 32.28 -4.14
CA ILE A 2 13.86 31.34 -3.04
C ILE A 2 13.78 29.96 -3.66
N GLY A 3 14.89 29.52 -4.27
CA GLY A 3 15.08 28.11 -4.54
C GLY A 3 15.24 27.43 -3.20
N GLN A 4 14.17 26.84 -2.67
CA GLN A 4 14.31 25.89 -1.58
C GLN A 4 15.06 24.68 -2.15
N ASN A 5 16.39 24.72 -2.09
CA ASN A 5 17.18 23.51 -2.15
C ASN A 5 16.72 22.66 -0.96
N VAL A 6 15.90 21.65 -1.23
CA VAL A 6 15.57 20.64 -0.23
C VAL A 6 16.90 20.04 0.21
N ASP A 7 17.14 19.99 1.52
CA ASP A 7 18.36 19.39 2.05
C ASP A 7 18.46 17.94 1.53
N PRO A 8 19.57 17.53 0.88
CA PRO A 8 19.71 16.19 0.33
C PRO A 8 19.53 15.08 1.38
N ARG A 9 19.74 15.39 2.66
CA ARG A 9 19.44 14.46 3.78
C ARG A 9 17.94 14.26 3.97
N ILE A 10 17.15 15.32 3.79
CA ILE A 10 15.68 15.25 3.85
C ILE A 10 15.17 14.42 2.66
N GLU A 11 15.67 14.65 1.45
CA GLU A 11 15.30 13.84 0.28
C GLU A 11 15.66 12.35 0.46
N ALA A 12 16.85 12.07 0.99
CA ALA A 12 17.29 10.71 1.30
C ALA A 12 16.39 10.05 2.36
N ALA A 13 16.01 10.79 3.42
CA ALA A 13 15.12 10.30 4.46
C ALA A 13 13.71 10.01 3.93
N MET A 14 13.15 10.91 3.10
CA MET A 14 11.86 10.72 2.44
C MET A 14 11.87 9.51 1.52
N THR A 15 12.93 9.33 0.74
CA THR A 15 13.11 8.16 -0.13
C THR A 15 13.18 6.86 0.66
N ALA A 16 13.93 6.85 1.77
CA ALA A 16 14.03 5.68 2.64
C ALA A 16 12.69 5.34 3.29
N GLU A 17 11.94 6.33 3.77
CA GLU A 17 10.62 6.12 4.36
C GLU A 17 9.60 5.62 3.33
N ARG A 18 9.62 6.18 2.12
CA ARG A 18 8.75 5.71 1.03
C ARG A 18 8.99 4.23 0.71
N LYS A 19 10.26 3.80 0.62
CA LYS A 19 10.62 2.38 0.43
C LYS A 19 10.09 1.51 1.57
N ARG A 20 10.19 1.97 2.83
CA ARG A 20 9.60 1.27 3.98
C ARG A 20 8.08 1.17 3.88
N CYS A 21 7.41 2.24 3.46
CA CYS A 21 5.97 2.26 3.26
C CYS A 21 5.53 1.24 2.19
N ILE A 22 6.18 1.25 1.02
CA ILE A 22 5.93 0.25 -0.04
C ILE A 22 6.07 -1.17 0.49
N GLY A 23 7.16 -1.47 1.20
CA GLY A 23 7.38 -2.80 1.79
C GLY A 23 6.29 -3.22 2.78
N ARG A 24 5.82 -2.29 3.62
CA ARG A 24 4.72 -2.54 4.56
C ARG A 24 3.40 -2.83 3.86
N VAL A 25 3.08 -2.06 2.82
CA VAL A 25 1.84 -2.24 2.05
C VAL A 25 1.87 -3.57 1.29
N LEU A 26 3.00 -3.94 0.67
CA LEU A 26 3.15 -5.25 0.03
C LEU A 26 3.06 -6.41 1.03
N THR A 27 3.61 -6.25 2.24
CA THR A 27 3.46 -7.23 3.32
C THR A 27 1.99 -7.40 3.70
N PHE A 28 1.25 -6.29 3.83
CA PHE A 28 -0.18 -6.35 4.09
C PHE A 28 -0.95 -7.06 2.97
N ALA A 29 -0.62 -6.81 1.70
CA ALA A 29 -1.23 -7.50 0.57
C ALA A 29 -1.03 -9.02 0.66
N ALA A 30 0.20 -9.48 0.96
CA ALA A 30 0.51 -10.90 1.11
C ALA A 30 -0.28 -11.54 2.27
N LEU A 31 -0.42 -10.85 3.40
CA LEU A 31 -1.23 -11.33 4.53
C LEU A 31 -2.71 -11.46 4.16
N ARG A 32 -3.24 -10.55 3.34
CA ARG A 32 -4.63 -10.60 2.90
C ARG A 32 -4.89 -11.68 1.86
N GLU A 33 -3.95 -11.92 0.96
CA GLU A 33 -3.98 -13.06 0.05
C GLU A 33 -4.01 -14.38 0.83
N GLN A 34 -3.12 -14.52 1.82
CA GLN A 34 -3.10 -15.71 2.67
C GLN A 34 -4.40 -15.87 3.47
N ALA A 35 -4.93 -14.78 4.02
CA ALA A 35 -6.21 -14.82 4.71
C ALA A 35 -7.36 -15.26 3.78
N ALA A 36 -7.38 -14.85 2.51
CA ALA A 36 -8.37 -15.32 1.55
C ALA A 36 -8.30 -16.84 1.36
N VAL A 37 -7.08 -17.38 1.19
CA VAL A 37 -6.85 -18.83 1.08
C VAL A 37 -7.33 -19.58 2.32
N ASP A 38 -7.04 -19.05 3.51
CA ASP A 38 -7.43 -19.68 4.77
C ASP A 38 -8.96 -19.63 4.98
N LEU A 39 -9.60 -18.54 4.53
CA LEU A 39 -11.06 -18.40 4.55
C LEU A 39 -11.75 -19.35 3.57
N ASP A 40 -11.22 -19.55 2.36
CA ASP A 40 -11.74 -20.54 1.41
C ASP A 40 -11.68 -21.95 2.02
N LYS A 41 -10.55 -22.32 2.63
CA LYS A 41 -10.40 -23.61 3.30
C LYS A 41 -11.41 -23.78 4.43
N ALA A 42 -11.54 -22.77 5.30
CA ALA A 42 -12.50 -22.78 6.39
C ALA A 42 -13.95 -22.91 5.89
N SER A 43 -14.29 -22.28 4.75
CA SER A 43 -15.63 -22.37 4.15
C SER A 43 -16.03 -23.80 3.74
N THR A 44 -15.03 -24.64 3.43
CA THR A 44 -15.21 -26.04 3.05
C THR A 44 -15.13 -27.02 4.23
N SER A 45 -14.84 -26.52 5.43
CA SER A 45 -14.78 -27.34 6.64
C SER A 45 -16.17 -27.52 7.27
N ASP A 46 -16.39 -28.67 7.90
CA ASP A 46 -17.59 -28.98 8.70
C ASP A 46 -17.53 -28.36 10.11
N SER A 47 -16.77 -27.27 10.28
CA SER A 47 -16.74 -26.51 11.53
C SER A 47 -18.06 -25.78 11.75
N ASP A 48 -18.52 -25.70 13.00
CA ASP A 48 -19.70 -24.92 13.41
C ASP A 48 -19.50 -23.40 13.18
N GLU A 49 -18.26 -22.93 13.20
CA GLU A 49 -17.91 -21.55 12.85
C GLU A 49 -17.45 -21.44 11.39
N LYS A 50 -18.41 -21.15 10.51
CA LYS A 50 -18.12 -20.80 9.11
C LYS A 50 -17.80 -19.31 8.96
N PRO A 51 -16.85 -18.94 8.09
CA PRO A 51 -16.62 -17.53 7.77
C PRO A 51 -17.86 -16.86 7.17
N SER A 52 -18.00 -15.55 7.39
CA SER A 52 -19.06 -14.76 6.75
C SER A 52 -18.99 -14.86 5.23
N GLU A 53 -20.15 -14.82 4.57
CA GLU A 53 -20.23 -14.80 3.10
C GLU A 53 -19.36 -13.67 2.49
N GLY A 54 -18.64 -14.01 1.42
CA GLY A 54 -17.74 -13.09 0.71
C GLY A 54 -16.49 -12.65 1.48
N ALA A 55 -16.17 -13.26 2.64
CA ALA A 55 -14.98 -12.88 3.40
C ALA A 55 -13.67 -13.06 2.61
N ALA A 56 -13.54 -14.18 1.90
CA ALA A 56 -12.37 -14.46 1.09
C ALA A 56 -12.23 -13.45 -0.07
N GLU A 57 -13.33 -13.12 -0.75
CA GLU A 57 -13.36 -12.13 -1.82
C GLU A 57 -12.95 -10.73 -1.32
N ARG A 58 -13.49 -10.29 -0.18
CA ARG A 58 -13.09 -9.02 0.44
C ARG A 58 -11.60 -9.01 0.81
N ALA A 59 -11.05 -10.14 1.27
CA ALA A 59 -9.63 -10.25 1.56
C ALA A 59 -8.77 -10.13 0.29
N ARG A 60 -9.15 -10.77 -0.82
CA ARG A 60 -8.46 -10.60 -2.12
C ARG A 60 -8.53 -9.16 -2.61
N MET A 61 -9.70 -8.52 -2.55
CA MET A 61 -9.86 -7.12 -2.93
C MET A 61 -8.96 -6.18 -2.10
N GLN A 62 -8.81 -6.45 -0.80
CA GLN A 62 -7.87 -5.69 0.04
C GLN A 62 -6.41 -5.91 -0.37
N ALA A 63 -6.04 -7.12 -0.81
CA ALA A 63 -4.71 -7.40 -1.32
C ALA A 63 -4.45 -6.65 -2.63
N ASP A 64 -5.42 -6.59 -3.54
CA ASP A 64 -5.31 -5.89 -4.82
C ASP A 64 -5.18 -4.37 -4.62
N VAL A 65 -6.04 -3.76 -3.81
CA VAL A 65 -5.92 -2.32 -3.48
C VAL A 65 -4.57 -2.01 -2.85
N ALA A 66 -4.04 -2.89 -2.00
CA ALA A 66 -2.72 -2.70 -1.43
C ALA A 66 -1.60 -2.77 -2.49
N ARG A 67 -1.70 -3.67 -3.47
CA ARG A 67 -0.76 -3.71 -4.61
C ARG A 67 -0.84 -2.42 -5.43
N ASP A 68 -2.03 -1.90 -5.69
CA ASP A 68 -2.21 -0.64 -6.42
C ASP A 68 -1.58 0.55 -5.68
N ILE A 69 -1.76 0.63 -4.35
CA ILE A 69 -1.12 1.65 -3.52
C ILE A 69 0.41 1.52 -3.57
N ALA A 70 0.94 0.30 -3.50
CA ALA A 70 2.39 0.08 -3.61
C ALA A 70 2.94 0.51 -4.98
N SER A 71 2.21 0.23 -6.06
CA SER A 71 2.55 0.68 -7.42
C SER A 71 2.52 2.20 -7.53
N PHE A 72 1.46 2.86 -7.02
CA PHE A 72 1.35 4.32 -6.99
C PHE A 72 2.53 4.97 -6.25
N LEU A 73 2.87 4.45 -5.06
CA LEU A 73 4.01 4.94 -4.28
C LEU A 73 5.36 4.70 -4.98
N ALA A 74 5.46 3.67 -5.81
CA ALA A 74 6.64 3.39 -6.62
C ALA A 74 6.72 4.31 -7.85
N GLU A 75 5.61 4.64 -8.51
CA GLU A 75 5.57 5.54 -9.66
C GLU A 75 5.95 6.98 -9.30
N GLU A 76 5.54 7.47 -8.13
CA GLU A 76 5.97 8.77 -7.59
C GLU A 76 7.48 8.84 -7.26
N SER A 77 8.24 7.75 -7.40
CA SER A 77 9.71 7.79 -7.35
C SER A 77 10.35 8.33 -8.63
N ASN A 78 9.59 8.42 -9.74
CA ASN A 78 10.07 8.92 -11.02
C ASN A 78 9.58 10.35 -11.36
N LEU A 79 8.71 10.94 -10.55
CA LEU A 79 8.26 12.32 -10.73
C LEU A 79 9.21 13.27 -9.98
N PRO A 80 9.79 14.29 -10.63
CA PRO A 80 10.51 15.33 -9.93
C PRO A 80 9.55 16.01 -8.94
N LEU A 81 10.00 16.26 -7.71
CA LEU A 81 9.27 17.04 -6.72
C LEU A 81 8.88 18.38 -7.35
N ALA A 82 7.61 18.51 -7.75
CA ALA A 82 7.14 19.75 -8.33
C ALA A 82 7.27 20.88 -7.28
N PRO A 83 7.79 22.06 -7.65
CA PRO A 83 7.83 23.19 -6.74
C PRO A 83 6.39 23.55 -6.33
N GLY A 84 6.19 23.70 -5.02
CA GLY A 84 4.89 23.77 -4.36
C GLY A 84 3.88 24.70 -5.06
N THR A 85 2.68 24.18 -5.26
CA THR A 85 1.54 24.93 -5.78
C THR A 85 1.04 25.89 -4.69
N HIS A 86 1.62 27.09 -4.60
CA HIS A 86 0.99 28.19 -3.91
C HIS A 86 -0.17 28.70 -4.78
N ARG A 87 -1.41 28.35 -4.41
CA ARG A 87 -2.57 29.14 -4.77
C ARG A 87 -2.49 30.43 -3.94
N GLN A 88 -2.07 31.52 -4.56
CA GLN A 88 -2.34 32.87 -4.05
C GLN A 88 -3.70 33.28 -4.59
N GLU A 89 -4.63 33.56 -3.67
CA GLU A 89 -5.79 34.43 -3.93
C GLU A 89 -5.33 35.90 -3.86
#